data_AF-A0A7C9ENW2-F1
#
_entry.id   AF-A0A7C9ENW2-F1
#
_cell.length_a   1.000
_cell.length_b   1.000
_cell.length_c   1.000
_cell.angle_alpha   90.00
_cell.angle_beta   90.00
_cell.angle_gamma   90.00
#
_symmetry.space_group_name_H-M   'P 1'
#
loop_
_entity.id
_entity.type
_entity.pdbx_description
1 polymer ?
#
loop_
_entity_poly.entity_id
_entity_poly.type
_entity_poly.pdbx_seq_one_letter_code
_entity_poly.pdbx_strand_id
1 'polypeptide(L)'
;IHPNCRFLWRQNATFAISRHYKRFDVFVEAEANKAAGKYDNSSIDFQILFYKNEGLQPYSLDKLPITSDIPEGCLIIREHVPISNLFGCLWFNEVDRFTSRDQISFSTVRDKISQKTNWTVYMFLDCERRNFVVQAYHKDVLAKKAAAAKGGLAPPLPKQRPPPPPRKKRAPPPKKRPPPPPDDETDSLPDEDDSPMRKKGKKGSLYWDSSKQEWAYADSTSEEETNPNGDED
;
A
#
# COMPACT_ATOMS: atom_id res chain seq x y z
N ILE A 1 -31.04 -0.97 2.35
CA ILE A 1 -30.74 -2.39 2.03
C ILE A 1 -31.56 -2.72 0.79
N HIS A 2 -30.94 -2.95 -0.36
CA HIS A 2 -31.67 -3.29 -1.60
C HIS A 2 -32.23 -4.71 -1.47
N PRO A 3 -33.54 -4.97 -1.68
CA PRO A 3 -34.16 -6.23 -1.25
C PRO A 3 -33.84 -7.48 -2.08
N ASN A 4 -33.15 -7.39 -3.23
CA ASN A 4 -33.22 -8.45 -4.25
C ASN A 4 -31.89 -8.79 -4.96
N CYS A 5 -30.74 -8.69 -4.30
CA CYS A 5 -29.52 -9.26 -4.88
C CYS A 5 -29.47 -10.77 -4.60
N ARG A 6 -30.24 -11.61 -5.31
CA ARG A 6 -29.97 -13.06 -5.28
C ARG A 6 -28.95 -13.36 -6.35
N PHE A 7 -27.70 -13.64 -5.96
CA PHE A 7 -26.64 -13.95 -6.92
C PHE A 7 -26.92 -15.29 -7.58
N LEU A 8 -27.28 -15.24 -8.86
CA LEU A 8 -27.46 -16.42 -9.70
C LEU A 8 -26.47 -16.30 -10.85
N TRP A 9 -25.45 -17.17 -10.85
CA TRP A 9 -24.43 -17.18 -11.88
C TRP A 9 -25.06 -17.43 -13.26
N ARG A 10 -25.12 -16.39 -14.08
CA ARG A 10 -25.76 -16.39 -15.41
C ARG A 10 -24.99 -15.57 -16.44
N GLN A 11 -23.74 -15.22 -16.14
CA GLN A 11 -22.93 -14.39 -17.03
C GLN A 11 -22.14 -15.27 -17.99
N ASN A 12 -22.06 -14.83 -19.25
CA ASN A 12 -21.19 -15.42 -20.26
C ASN A 12 -19.73 -15.01 -20.01
N ALA A 13 -19.20 -15.39 -18.85
CA ALA A 13 -17.85 -15.06 -18.40
C ALA A 13 -17.19 -16.30 -17.80
N THR A 14 -15.94 -16.56 -18.16
CA THR A 14 -15.19 -17.72 -17.67
C THR A 14 -14.45 -17.43 -16.35
N PHE A 15 -14.46 -16.18 -15.90
CA PHE A 15 -13.89 -15.75 -14.63
C PHE A 15 -14.69 -14.57 -14.08
N ALA A 16 -15.06 -14.64 -12.81
CA ALA A 16 -15.60 -13.52 -12.09
C ALA A 16 -15.08 -13.42 -10.67
N ILE A 17 -15.07 -12.18 -10.20
CA ILE A 17 -14.60 -11.82 -8.89
C ILE A 17 -15.44 -10.66 -8.37
N SER A 18 -15.67 -10.62 -7.07
CA SER A 18 -16.36 -9.48 -6.48
C SER A 18 -15.53 -8.21 -6.65
N ARG A 19 -16.20 -7.09 -6.83
CA ARG A 19 -15.62 -5.76 -6.75
C ARG A 19 -15.45 -5.34 -5.31
N HIS A 20 -14.30 -4.78 -4.97
CA HIS A 20 -14.08 -4.22 -3.65
C HIS A 20 -15.08 -3.08 -3.37
N TYR A 21 -15.61 -2.98 -2.17
CA TYR A 21 -16.83 -2.19 -1.89
C TYR A 21 -16.59 -0.69 -1.76
N LYS A 22 -15.34 -0.25 -1.57
CA LYS A 22 -15.00 1.16 -1.27
C LYS A 22 -13.93 1.76 -2.18
N ARG A 23 -12.90 0.97 -2.46
CA ARG A 23 -11.72 1.39 -3.23
C ARG A 23 -11.76 0.73 -4.59
N PHE A 24 -11.54 1.53 -5.63
CA PHE A 24 -11.65 1.06 -7.01
C PHE A 24 -10.38 1.26 -7.83
N ASP A 25 -9.48 2.07 -7.33
CA ASP A 25 -8.21 2.44 -7.95
C ASP A 25 -7.07 1.80 -7.16
N VAL A 26 -6.09 1.28 -7.91
CA VAL A 26 -4.93 0.56 -7.36
C VAL A 26 -4.00 1.43 -6.52
N PHE A 27 -3.83 2.71 -6.86
CA PHE A 27 -3.00 3.63 -6.09
C PHE A 27 -3.68 4.01 -4.77
N VAL A 28 -5.01 4.12 -4.78
CA VAL A 28 -5.80 4.32 -3.55
C VAL A 28 -5.73 3.09 -2.64
N GLU A 29 -5.75 1.88 -3.20
CA GLU A 29 -5.55 0.64 -2.43
C GLU A 29 -4.16 0.58 -1.80
N ALA A 30 -3.11 0.97 -2.54
CA ALA A 30 -1.75 0.98 -2.04
C ALA A 30 -1.58 1.88 -0.82
N GLU A 31 -2.08 3.12 -0.88
CA GLU A 31 -2.04 4.04 0.27
C GLU A 31 -2.87 3.51 1.45
N ALA A 32 -4.00 2.85 1.19
CA ALA A 32 -4.79 2.20 2.23
C ALA A 32 -4.04 1.03 2.89
N ASN A 33 -3.27 0.25 2.11
CA ASN A 33 -2.46 -0.86 2.64
C ASN A 33 -1.30 -0.37 3.48
N LYS A 34 -0.64 0.73 3.07
CA LYS A 34 0.39 1.43 3.84
C LYS A 34 -0.17 1.94 5.17
N ALA A 35 -1.29 2.66 5.14
CA ALA A 35 -1.95 3.16 6.34
C ALA A 35 -2.41 2.04 7.29
N ALA A 36 -2.77 0.87 6.75
CA ALA A 36 -3.17 -0.30 7.53
C ALA A 36 -1.98 -1.13 8.05
N GLY A 37 -0.74 -0.81 7.65
CA GLY A 37 0.45 -1.58 8.02
C GLY A 37 0.39 -3.03 7.56
N LYS A 38 -0.21 -3.31 6.37
CA LYS A 38 -0.28 -4.68 5.84
C LYS A 38 1.10 -5.23 5.49
N TYR A 39 1.97 -4.36 4.97
CA TYR A 39 3.36 -4.60 4.59
C TYR A 39 4.19 -3.34 4.88
N ASP A 40 5.52 -3.47 4.82
CA ASP A 40 6.42 -2.32 4.87
C ASP A 40 6.11 -1.36 3.71
N ASN A 41 6.04 -0.07 4.01
CA ASN A 41 5.67 0.95 3.02
C ASN A 41 6.61 0.93 1.81
N SER A 42 7.91 0.69 2.01
CA SER A 42 8.89 0.60 0.94
C SER A 42 8.61 -0.55 -0.04
N SER A 43 8.11 -1.69 0.43
CA SER A 43 7.73 -2.82 -0.43
C SER A 43 6.52 -2.47 -1.31
N ILE A 44 5.52 -1.79 -0.75
CA ILE A 44 4.35 -1.32 -1.50
C ILE A 44 4.75 -0.23 -2.51
N ASP A 45 5.60 0.71 -2.10
CA ASP A 45 6.10 1.78 -2.97
C ASP A 45 6.89 1.20 -4.15
N PHE A 46 7.75 0.21 -3.90
CA PHE A 46 8.49 -0.51 -4.94
C PHE A 46 7.55 -1.22 -5.92
N GLN A 47 6.55 -1.96 -5.42
CA GLN A 47 5.56 -2.64 -6.27
C GLN A 47 4.79 -1.65 -7.15
N ILE A 48 4.32 -0.54 -6.58
CA ILE A 48 3.59 0.49 -7.33
C ILE A 48 4.48 1.17 -8.36
N LEU A 49 5.72 1.49 -8.02
CA LEU A 49 6.67 2.06 -8.96
C LEU A 49 6.97 1.09 -10.11
N PHE A 50 7.18 -0.18 -9.79
CA PHE A 50 7.38 -1.23 -10.79
C PHE A 50 6.20 -1.28 -11.78
N TYR A 51 4.96 -1.32 -11.28
CA TYR A 51 3.79 -1.34 -12.16
C TYR A 51 3.57 -0.05 -12.95
N LYS A 52 3.87 1.12 -12.38
CA LYS A 52 3.84 2.40 -13.13
C LYS A 52 4.82 2.36 -14.31
N ASN A 53 6.02 1.84 -14.09
CA ASN A 53 7.03 1.68 -15.14
C ASN A 53 6.62 0.66 -16.21
N GLU A 54 5.79 -0.32 -15.86
CA GLU A 54 5.15 -1.24 -16.81
C GLU A 54 3.86 -0.69 -17.45
N GLY A 55 3.50 0.57 -17.18
CA GLY A 55 2.39 1.27 -17.82
C GLY A 55 1.07 1.26 -17.07
N LEU A 56 1.02 0.82 -15.80
CA LEU A 56 -0.19 0.86 -14.98
C LEU A 56 -0.69 2.30 -14.82
N GLN A 57 -1.92 2.55 -15.25
CA GLN A 57 -2.60 3.85 -15.15
C GLN A 57 -3.72 3.80 -14.10
N PRO A 58 -4.11 4.97 -13.53
CA PRO A 58 -5.25 5.04 -12.62
C PRO A 58 -6.51 4.44 -13.24
N TYR A 59 -7.40 3.95 -12.40
CA TYR A 59 -8.69 3.47 -12.86
C TYR A 59 -9.47 4.61 -13.53
N SER A 60 -9.98 4.35 -14.74
CA SER A 60 -10.88 5.26 -15.47
C SER A 60 -12.06 4.48 -16.06
N LEU A 61 -13.09 5.19 -16.49
CA LEU A 61 -14.25 4.58 -17.16
C LEU A 61 -13.92 4.00 -18.54
N ASP A 62 -12.74 4.29 -19.09
CA ASP A 62 -12.28 3.70 -20.36
C ASP A 62 -11.97 2.20 -20.22
N LYS A 63 -11.83 1.70 -18.98
CA LYS A 63 -11.62 0.28 -18.68
C LYS A 63 -12.91 -0.56 -18.71
N LEU A 64 -14.07 0.04 -19.02
CA LEU A 64 -15.33 -0.71 -19.14
C LEU A 64 -15.19 -1.87 -20.15
N PRO A 65 -15.83 -3.04 -19.89
CA PRO A 65 -16.86 -3.27 -18.88
C PRO A 65 -16.34 -3.57 -17.46
N ILE A 66 -15.03 -3.53 -17.22
CA ILE A 66 -14.47 -3.67 -15.87
C ILE A 66 -14.76 -2.39 -15.09
N THR A 67 -15.31 -2.55 -13.88
CA THR A 67 -15.77 -1.42 -13.06
C THR A 67 -14.83 -1.07 -11.90
N SER A 68 -13.66 -1.71 -11.82
CA SER A 68 -12.64 -1.46 -10.81
C SER A 68 -11.30 -2.16 -11.10
N ASP A 69 -10.22 -1.59 -10.57
CA ASP A 69 -8.90 -2.21 -10.45
C ASP A 69 -8.73 -3.12 -9.23
N ILE A 70 -9.68 -3.07 -8.28
CA ILE A 70 -9.55 -3.71 -6.97
C ILE A 70 -10.68 -4.72 -6.77
N PRO A 71 -10.39 -6.03 -6.80
CA PRO A 71 -11.36 -7.05 -6.49
C PRO A 71 -11.51 -7.25 -4.98
N GLU A 72 -12.67 -7.65 -4.48
CA GLU A 72 -12.80 -8.28 -3.16
C GLU A 72 -12.42 -9.76 -3.29
N GLY A 73 -11.26 -10.14 -2.74
CA GLY A 73 -10.62 -11.44 -2.99
C GLY A 73 -11.21 -12.65 -2.25
N CYS A 74 -12.32 -12.51 -1.51
CA CYS A 74 -12.81 -13.64 -0.69
C CYS A 74 -13.56 -14.72 -1.49
N LEU A 75 -13.81 -14.49 -2.78
CA LEU A 75 -14.52 -15.43 -3.65
C LEU A 75 -14.17 -15.18 -5.12
N ILE A 76 -13.81 -16.25 -5.81
CA ILE A 76 -13.58 -16.30 -7.25
C ILE A 76 -14.47 -17.39 -7.84
N ILE A 77 -15.17 -17.08 -8.91
CA ILE A 77 -15.93 -18.04 -9.71
C ILE A 77 -15.19 -18.20 -11.02
N ARG A 78 -14.75 -19.42 -11.33
CA ARG A 78 -13.88 -19.66 -12.47
C ARG A 78 -14.26 -20.97 -13.17
N GLU A 79 -14.48 -20.86 -14.46
CA GLU A 79 -14.48 -22.00 -15.37
C GLU A 79 -13.03 -22.32 -15.77
N HIS A 80 -12.65 -23.59 -15.77
CA HIS A 80 -11.29 -24.02 -16.09
C HIS A 80 -11.04 -24.09 -17.61
N VAL A 81 -10.79 -22.93 -18.21
CA VAL A 81 -10.39 -22.80 -19.63
C VAL A 81 -8.97 -22.25 -19.73
N PRO A 82 -8.27 -22.41 -20.88
CA PRO A 82 -6.86 -22.01 -21.00
C PRO A 82 -6.58 -20.56 -20.55
N ILE A 83 -7.41 -19.60 -20.97
CA ILE A 83 -7.21 -18.19 -20.67
C ILE A 83 -7.45 -17.83 -19.19
N SER A 84 -8.47 -18.42 -18.55
CA SER A 84 -8.76 -18.19 -17.13
C SER A 84 -7.74 -18.90 -16.21
N ASN A 85 -7.18 -20.02 -16.67
CA ASN A 85 -6.06 -20.69 -16.00
C ASN A 85 -4.79 -19.85 -16.09
N LEU A 86 -4.46 -19.35 -17.28
CA LEU A 86 -3.32 -18.47 -17.49
C LEU A 86 -3.41 -17.21 -16.63
N PHE A 87 -4.57 -16.53 -16.63
CA PHE A 87 -4.80 -15.36 -15.78
C PHE A 87 -4.55 -15.67 -14.30
N GLY A 88 -5.10 -16.79 -13.80
CA GLY A 88 -4.89 -17.22 -12.42
C GLY A 88 -3.41 -17.48 -12.08
N CYS A 89 -2.67 -18.13 -12.98
CA CYS A 89 -1.24 -18.40 -12.78
C CYS A 89 -0.41 -17.12 -12.76
N LEU A 90 -0.63 -16.22 -13.73
CA LEU A 90 0.10 -14.96 -13.79
C LEU A 90 -0.21 -14.07 -12.59
N TRP A 91 -1.47 -14.05 -12.15
CA TRP A 91 -1.84 -13.28 -10.96
C TRP A 91 -1.22 -13.87 -9.69
N PHE A 92 -1.20 -15.20 -9.56
CA PHE A 92 -0.51 -15.87 -8.47
C PHE A 92 0.99 -15.52 -8.42
N ASN A 93 1.67 -15.51 -9.57
CA ASN A 93 3.09 -15.14 -9.63
C ASN A 93 3.34 -13.72 -9.11
N GLU A 94 2.45 -12.76 -9.42
CA GLU A 94 2.58 -11.39 -8.93
C GLU A 94 2.27 -11.26 -7.42
N VAL A 95 1.29 -12.03 -6.94
CA VAL A 95 0.96 -12.14 -5.51
C VAL A 95 2.14 -12.71 -4.72
N ASP A 96 2.82 -13.73 -5.24
CA ASP A 96 4.01 -14.34 -4.63
C ASP A 96 5.24 -13.40 -4.69
N ARG A 97 5.42 -12.71 -5.82
CA ARG A 97 6.55 -11.81 -6.05
C ARG A 97 6.56 -10.58 -5.14
N PHE A 98 5.38 -10.02 -4.81
CA PHE A 98 5.27 -8.77 -4.08
C PHE A 98 4.57 -8.93 -2.73
N THR A 99 3.24 -8.88 -2.73
CA THR A 99 2.44 -8.66 -1.52
C THR A 99 1.23 -9.61 -1.48
N SER A 100 1.47 -10.79 -0.92
CA SER A 100 0.48 -11.89 -0.93
C SER A 100 -0.87 -11.65 -0.23
N ARG A 101 -0.99 -10.61 0.60
CA ARG A 101 -2.18 -10.26 1.39
C ARG A 101 -2.94 -9.05 0.85
N ASP A 102 -2.61 -8.59 -0.34
CA ASP A 102 -3.36 -7.51 -0.97
C ASP A 102 -3.88 -7.84 -2.37
N GLN A 103 -4.50 -6.83 -2.97
CA GLN A 103 -5.25 -6.90 -4.21
C GLN A 103 -4.60 -6.03 -5.30
N ILE A 104 -3.40 -5.48 -5.06
CA ILE A 104 -2.74 -4.48 -5.91
C ILE A 104 -2.36 -5.08 -7.27
N SER A 105 -1.86 -6.32 -7.29
CA SER A 105 -1.37 -6.98 -8.50
C SER A 105 -2.45 -7.34 -9.53
N PHE A 106 -3.73 -7.34 -9.14
CA PHE A 106 -4.83 -7.78 -9.99
C PHE A 106 -4.93 -6.96 -11.28
N SER A 107 -4.87 -5.63 -11.15
CA SER A 107 -5.05 -4.71 -12.28
C SER A 107 -3.95 -4.87 -13.32
N THR A 108 -2.69 -5.00 -12.89
CA THR A 108 -1.54 -5.22 -13.77
C THR A 108 -1.71 -6.48 -14.61
N VAL A 109 -2.04 -7.62 -13.98
CA VAL A 109 -2.18 -8.90 -14.69
C VAL A 109 -3.35 -8.86 -15.66
N ARG A 110 -4.48 -8.30 -15.21
CA ARG A 110 -5.68 -8.13 -16.03
C ARG A 110 -5.37 -7.26 -17.24
N ASP A 111 -4.75 -6.10 -17.06
CA ASP A 111 -4.45 -5.16 -18.16
C ASP A 111 -3.49 -5.80 -19.18
N LYS A 112 -2.47 -6.53 -18.71
CA LYS A 112 -1.56 -7.28 -19.60
C LYS A 112 -2.28 -8.35 -20.44
N ILE A 113 -3.27 -9.04 -19.87
CA ILE A 113 -4.07 -10.04 -20.61
C ILE A 113 -5.04 -9.34 -21.58
N SER A 114 -5.73 -8.30 -21.14
CA SER A 114 -6.69 -7.54 -21.97
C SER A 114 -6.00 -6.84 -23.15
N GLN A 115 -4.75 -6.43 -23.02
CA GLN A 115 -3.98 -5.85 -24.14
C GLN A 115 -3.65 -6.87 -25.24
N LYS A 116 -3.60 -8.17 -24.89
CA LYS A 116 -3.19 -9.24 -25.81
C LYS A 116 -4.36 -10.08 -26.31
N THR A 117 -5.55 -9.91 -25.72
CA THR A 117 -6.72 -10.76 -25.94
C THR A 117 -8.00 -9.97 -25.80
N ASN A 118 -9.10 -10.44 -26.40
CA ASN A 118 -10.45 -9.89 -26.17
C ASN A 118 -11.11 -10.48 -24.90
N TRP A 119 -10.34 -11.11 -24.02
CA TRP A 119 -10.86 -11.73 -22.81
C TRP A 119 -10.88 -10.72 -21.66
N THR A 120 -11.91 -10.79 -20.81
CA THR A 120 -12.03 -9.94 -19.63
C THR A 120 -12.69 -10.68 -18.48
N VAL A 121 -12.50 -10.16 -17.27
CA VAL A 121 -13.12 -10.67 -16.04
C VAL A 121 -14.51 -10.05 -15.87
N TYR A 122 -15.45 -10.76 -15.27
CA TYR A 122 -16.70 -10.17 -14.80
C TYR A 122 -16.59 -9.72 -13.34
N MET A 123 -16.97 -8.48 -13.05
CA MET A 123 -16.99 -7.97 -11.67
C MET A 123 -18.42 -7.83 -11.15
N PHE A 124 -18.76 -8.63 -10.14
CA PHE A 124 -20.04 -8.51 -9.41
C PHE A 124 -19.90 -7.65 -8.16
N LEU A 125 -21.00 -7.11 -7.65
CA LEU A 125 -20.97 -6.20 -6.50
C LEU A 125 -20.72 -6.95 -5.18
N ASP A 126 -20.05 -6.29 -4.23
CA ASP A 126 -19.86 -6.82 -2.88
C ASP A 126 -21.19 -7.16 -2.18
N CYS A 127 -22.27 -6.44 -2.47
CA CYS A 127 -23.60 -6.79 -1.96
C CYS A 127 -24.10 -8.14 -2.49
N GLU A 128 -23.73 -8.53 -3.72
CA GLU A 128 -24.09 -9.83 -4.31
C GLU A 128 -23.30 -10.95 -3.63
N ARG A 129 -22.00 -10.74 -3.45
CA ARG A 129 -21.09 -11.64 -2.71
C ARG A 129 -21.61 -12.00 -1.31
N ARG A 130 -22.11 -10.99 -0.57
CA ARG A 130 -22.62 -11.17 0.80
C ARG A 130 -23.87 -12.05 0.91
N ASN A 131 -24.52 -12.40 -0.20
CA ASN A 131 -25.69 -13.31 -0.16
C ASN A 131 -25.29 -14.78 -0.03
N PHE A 132 -24.02 -15.12 -0.27
CA PHE A 132 -23.57 -16.51 -0.28
C PHE A 132 -22.18 -16.72 0.32
N VAL A 133 -21.50 -15.65 0.76
CA VAL A 133 -20.27 -15.73 1.55
C VAL A 133 -20.48 -15.08 2.91
N VAL A 134 -20.28 -15.86 3.96
CA VAL A 134 -20.24 -15.36 5.34
C VAL A 134 -18.79 -15.08 5.73
N GLN A 135 -18.47 -13.81 5.98
CA GLN A 135 -17.17 -13.42 6.50
C GLN A 135 -17.19 -13.44 8.02
N ALA A 136 -16.44 -14.36 8.62
CA ALA A 136 -16.27 -14.45 10.07
C ALA A 136 -14.84 -14.06 10.47
N TYR A 137 -14.69 -13.47 11.66
CA TYR A 137 -13.37 -13.25 12.24
C TYR A 137 -12.82 -14.55 12.81
N HIS A 138 -11.50 -14.72 12.77
CA HIS A 138 -10.84 -15.79 13.49
C HIS A 138 -11.14 -15.72 15.00
N LYS A 139 -11.20 -16.89 15.65
CA LYS A 139 -11.59 -17.02 17.06
C LYS A 139 -10.71 -16.18 18.00
N ASP A 140 -9.42 -16.07 17.70
CA ASP A 140 -8.47 -15.27 18.48
C ASP A 140 -8.76 -13.77 18.38
N VAL A 141 -9.14 -13.28 17.20
CA VAL A 141 -9.55 -11.88 16.99
C VAL A 141 -10.85 -11.58 17.73
N LEU A 142 -11.81 -12.50 17.70
CA LEU A 142 -13.04 -12.38 18.47
C LEU A 142 -12.76 -12.36 19.99
N ALA A 143 -11.87 -13.22 20.47
CA ALA A 143 -11.45 -13.25 21.87
C ALA A 143 -10.75 -11.95 22.30
N LYS A 144 -9.84 -11.41 21.48
CA LYS A 144 -9.16 -10.12 21.72
C LYS A 144 -10.17 -8.96 21.77
N LYS A 145 -11.12 -8.91 20.85
CA LYS A 145 -12.19 -7.89 20.84
C LYS A 145 -13.09 -8.01 22.08
N ALA A 146 -13.46 -9.23 22.46
CA ALA A 146 -14.24 -9.48 23.67
C ALA A 146 -13.47 -9.10 24.94
N ALA A 147 -12.16 -9.37 25.00
CA ALA A 147 -11.31 -8.96 26.11
C ALA A 147 -11.16 -7.43 26.18
N ALA A 148 -10.96 -6.74 25.05
CA ALA A 148 -10.91 -5.28 24.98
C ALA A 148 -12.24 -4.64 25.40
N ALA A 149 -13.37 -5.22 25.01
CA ALA A 149 -14.70 -4.77 25.43
C ALA A 149 -14.97 -5.00 26.93
N LYS A 150 -14.43 -6.07 27.52
CA LYS A 150 -14.51 -6.36 28.96
C LYS A 150 -13.50 -5.55 29.80
N GLY A 151 -12.41 -5.10 29.19
CA GLY A 151 -11.35 -4.29 29.81
C GLY A 151 -11.62 -2.78 29.83
N GLY A 152 -12.87 -2.34 29.62
CA GLY A 152 -13.28 -0.94 29.70
C GLY A 152 -13.22 -0.37 31.12
N LEU A 153 -12.02 -0.23 31.69
CA LEU A 153 -11.77 0.87 32.61
C LEU A 153 -11.70 2.13 31.73
N ALA A 154 -12.65 3.04 31.94
CA ALA A 154 -12.57 4.38 31.39
C ALA A 154 -11.15 4.92 31.61
N PRO A 155 -10.51 5.57 30.60
CA PRO A 155 -9.26 6.25 30.83
C PRO A 155 -9.42 7.13 32.07
N PRO A 156 -8.51 7.08 33.05
CA PRO A 156 -8.60 7.99 34.18
C PRO A 156 -8.64 9.40 33.61
N LEU A 157 -9.68 10.16 34.00
CA LEU A 157 -9.80 11.57 33.64
C LEU A 157 -8.44 12.23 33.88
N PRO A 158 -7.91 13.02 32.93
CA PRO A 158 -6.64 13.70 33.14
C PRO A 158 -6.75 14.50 34.44
N LYS A 159 -5.81 14.25 35.37
CA LYS A 159 -5.72 14.98 36.64
C LYS A 159 -5.73 16.47 36.30
N GLN A 160 -6.78 17.18 36.71
CA GLN A 160 -6.85 18.62 36.52
C GLN A 160 -5.62 19.23 37.19
N ARG A 161 -4.77 19.92 36.42
CA ARG A 161 -3.70 20.72 37.00
C ARG A 161 -4.35 21.83 37.83
N PRO A 162 -3.79 22.17 39.01
CA PRO A 162 -4.28 23.30 39.78
C PRO A 162 -4.28 24.57 38.91
N PRO A 163 -5.27 25.47 39.10
CA PRO A 163 -5.38 26.66 38.28
C PRO A 163 -4.10 27.51 38.41
N PRO A 164 -3.63 28.12 37.32
CA PRO A 164 -2.47 29.00 37.37
C PRO A 164 -2.76 30.20 38.29
N PRO A 165 -1.74 30.72 39.01
CA PRO A 165 -1.91 31.92 39.81
C PRO A 165 -2.31 33.11 38.92
N PRO A 166 -3.04 34.10 39.47
CA PRO A 166 -3.58 35.20 38.70
C PRO A 166 -2.47 35.97 37.97
N ARG A 167 -2.57 36.04 36.64
CA ARG A 167 -1.67 36.80 35.77
C ARG A 167 -1.78 38.29 36.11
N LYS A 168 -0.68 38.92 36.52
CA LYS A 168 -0.56 40.38 36.55
C LYS A 168 -0.73 40.91 35.12
N LYS A 169 -1.67 41.84 34.91
CA LYS A 169 -1.92 42.48 33.61
C LYS A 169 -0.62 43.16 33.13
N ARG A 170 -0.02 42.66 32.04
CA ARG A 170 1.01 43.41 31.30
C ARG A 170 0.31 44.33 30.29
N ALA A 171 0.83 45.55 30.18
CA ALA A 171 0.37 46.57 29.26
C ALA A 171 0.46 46.10 27.79
N PRO A 172 -0.41 46.61 26.89
CA PRO A 172 -0.41 46.21 25.49
C PRO A 172 0.89 46.65 24.78
N PRO A 173 1.40 45.85 23.84
CA PRO A 173 2.56 46.24 23.04
C PRO A 173 2.19 47.32 22.00
N PRO A 174 3.15 48.17 21.60
CA PRO A 174 2.90 49.22 20.61
C PRO A 174 2.69 48.64 19.20
N LYS A 175 1.87 49.32 18.39
CA LYS A 175 1.48 48.95 17.02
C LYS A 175 2.71 48.88 16.10
N LYS A 176 2.86 47.78 15.35
CA LYS A 176 3.90 47.61 14.31
C LYS A 176 3.58 48.47 13.08
N ARG A 177 4.60 49.14 12.51
CA ARG A 177 4.55 49.81 11.20
C ARG A 177 4.68 48.79 10.05
N PRO A 178 4.17 49.09 8.83
CA PRO A 178 4.25 48.19 7.69
C PRO A 178 5.68 48.12 7.11
N PRO A 179 6.06 47.01 6.45
CA PRO A 179 7.40 46.82 5.91
C PRO A 179 7.62 47.52 4.55
N PRO A 180 8.88 47.85 4.19
CA PRO A 180 9.26 48.33 2.85
C PRO A 180 9.38 47.17 1.82
N PRO A 181 9.42 47.48 0.50
CA PRO A 181 9.39 46.49 -0.58
C PRO A 181 10.72 45.71 -0.72
N PRO A 182 10.72 44.58 -1.45
CA PRO A 182 11.83 43.63 -1.46
C PRO A 182 12.90 44.02 -2.50
N ASP A 183 14.17 43.88 -2.09
CA ASP A 183 15.33 43.89 -2.98
C ASP A 183 15.85 42.45 -3.19
N ASP A 184 16.46 42.29 -4.36
CA ASP A 184 16.94 41.07 -5.00
C ASP A 184 18.08 40.32 -4.29
N GLU A 185 18.11 39.02 -4.61
CA GLU A 185 19.27 38.15 -4.80
C GLU A 185 20.03 37.45 -3.64
N THR A 186 20.30 36.18 -3.96
CA THR A 186 21.42 35.29 -3.57
C THR A 186 21.31 34.39 -2.33
N ASP A 187 20.98 33.13 -2.63
CA ASP A 187 21.80 31.92 -2.42
C ASP A 187 22.42 31.68 -1.03
N SER A 188 21.87 30.69 -0.31
CA SER A 188 22.64 29.68 0.44
C SER A 188 21.70 28.65 1.13
N LEU A 189 22.03 27.37 0.95
CA LEU A 189 21.46 26.21 1.63
C LEU A 189 21.68 26.28 3.15
N PRO A 190 20.82 25.64 3.98
CA PRO A 190 21.23 25.25 5.32
C PRO A 190 21.24 23.72 5.52
N ASP A 191 22.23 23.32 6.29
CA ASP A 191 22.66 21.98 6.69
C ASP A 191 21.66 21.19 7.55
N GLU A 192 21.81 19.86 7.53
CA GLU A 192 21.14 18.85 8.37
C GLU A 192 21.53 18.97 9.86
N ASP A 193 20.54 19.00 10.76
CA ASP A 193 20.01 17.89 11.60
C ASP A 193 20.79 17.64 12.91
N ASP A 194 20.04 17.59 14.02
CA ASP A 194 20.50 17.01 15.28
C ASP A 194 19.30 16.43 16.05
N SER A 195 19.14 15.11 15.99
CA SER A 195 18.35 14.32 16.96
C SER A 195 18.73 12.83 16.97
N PRO A 196 18.52 12.12 18.11
CA PRO A 196 19.50 11.17 18.61
C PRO A 196 19.32 9.70 18.20
N MET A 197 20.47 9.03 18.18
CA MET A 197 20.79 7.62 17.95
C MET A 197 19.68 6.57 18.23
N ARG A 198 19.39 5.77 17.19
CA ARG A 198 18.80 4.42 17.28
C ARG A 198 19.80 3.40 16.71
N LYS A 199 20.01 2.32 17.48
CA LYS A 199 21.06 1.28 17.31
C LYS A 199 21.29 0.85 15.85
N LYS A 200 22.55 0.93 15.38
CA LYS A 200 23.02 0.46 14.05
C LYS A 200 22.77 -1.05 13.90
N GLY A 201 21.80 -1.43 13.07
CA GLY A 201 21.77 -2.74 12.42
C GLY A 201 22.70 -2.72 11.20
N LYS A 202 23.38 -3.85 10.92
CA LYS A 202 24.27 -3.99 9.75
C LYS A 202 23.52 -3.62 8.46
N LYS A 203 24.06 -2.71 7.66
CA LYS A 203 23.55 -2.36 6.33
C LYS A 203 24.08 -3.38 5.34
N GLY A 204 23.30 -4.41 5.02
CA GLY A 204 23.45 -5.15 3.77
C GLY A 204 22.36 -4.74 2.78
N SER A 205 22.69 -4.74 1.49
CA SER A 205 21.76 -4.38 0.42
C SER A 205 21.38 -5.64 -0.36
N LEU A 206 20.08 -5.83 -0.59
CA LEU A 206 19.62 -6.80 -1.58
C LEU A 206 19.93 -6.28 -2.98
N TYR A 207 20.44 -7.13 -3.86
CA TYR A 207 20.56 -6.84 -5.28
C TYR A 207 20.05 -8.02 -6.11
N TRP A 208 19.63 -7.72 -7.34
CA TRP A 208 19.12 -8.70 -8.28
C TRP A 208 20.28 -9.30 -9.07
N ASP A 209 20.52 -10.60 -8.92
CA ASP A 209 21.53 -11.33 -9.70
C ASP A 209 20.91 -11.83 -11.00
N SER A 210 21.14 -11.08 -12.09
CA SER A 210 20.64 -11.43 -13.42
C SER A 210 21.17 -12.76 -13.96
N SER A 211 22.31 -13.27 -13.45
CA SER A 211 22.89 -14.53 -13.91
C SER A 211 22.21 -15.75 -13.28
N LYS A 212 21.66 -15.59 -12.07
CA LYS A 212 21.00 -16.65 -11.31
C LYS A 212 19.49 -16.51 -11.23
N GLN A 213 18.95 -15.38 -11.69
CA GLN A 213 17.52 -15.03 -11.58
C GLN A 213 16.99 -15.11 -10.14
N GLU A 214 17.81 -14.70 -9.17
CA GLU A 214 17.45 -14.70 -7.75
C GLU A 214 17.91 -13.40 -7.05
N TRP A 215 17.31 -13.12 -5.89
CA TRP A 215 17.71 -12.02 -5.03
C TRP A 215 18.83 -12.46 -4.08
N ALA A 216 19.97 -11.76 -4.13
CA ALA A 216 21.14 -12.04 -3.30
C ALA A 216 21.39 -10.92 -2.28
N TYR A 217 21.97 -11.28 -1.13
CA TYR A 217 22.32 -10.36 -0.05
C TYR A 217 23.82 -10.05 -0.08
N ALA A 218 24.21 -8.78 -0.26
CA ALA A 218 25.60 -8.36 -0.11
C ALA A 218 25.83 -7.80 1.30
N ASP A 219 26.70 -8.45 2.07
CA ASP A 219 27.16 -7.96 3.38
C ASP A 219 28.36 -7.03 3.17
N SER A 220 28.30 -5.79 3.67
CA SER A 220 29.34 -4.79 3.45
C SER A 220 30.53 -5.01 4.39
N THR A 221 31.36 -6.03 4.16
CA THR A 221 32.65 -6.19 4.84
C THR A 221 33.68 -6.89 3.93
N SER A 222 34.47 -6.09 3.21
CA SER A 222 35.92 -6.28 2.95
C SER A 222 36.35 -5.41 1.76
N GLU A 223 36.77 -4.17 2.01
CA GLU A 223 37.75 -3.51 1.14
C GLU A 223 39.12 -3.98 1.63
N GLU A 224 39.76 -4.86 0.87
CA GLU A 224 41.17 -5.20 1.03
C GLU A 224 41.96 -4.13 0.26
N GLU A 225 42.71 -3.29 0.99
CA GLU A 225 43.61 -2.30 0.42
C GLU A 225 44.68 -3.01 -0.43
N THR A 226 44.62 -2.85 -1.75
CA THR A 226 45.78 -3.05 -2.63
C THR A 226 46.28 -1.69 -3.07
N ASN A 227 47.37 -1.24 -2.44
CA ASN A 227 48.15 -0.06 -2.77
C ASN A 227 48.92 -0.26 -4.09
N PRO A 228 48.70 0.56 -5.14
CA PRO A 228 49.53 0.53 -6.34
C PRO A 228 50.39 1.80 -6.38
N ASN A 229 51.55 1.76 -5.72
CA ASN A 229 52.67 2.62 -6.09
C ASN A 229 53.82 1.69 -6.46
N GLY A 230 54.08 1.61 -7.76
CA GLY A 230 55.18 0.87 -8.35
C GLY A 230 56.53 1.53 -8.08
N ASP A 231 57.54 0.68 -8.25
CA ASP A 231 58.96 0.98 -8.28
C ASP A 231 59.32 2.10 -9.27
N GLU A 232 60.34 2.90 -8.93
CA GLU A 232 61.35 3.39 -9.88
C GLU A 232 62.64 3.80 -9.13
N ASP A 233 63.76 3.21 -9.60
CA ASP A 233 65.20 3.39 -9.36
C ASP A 233 65.87 3.01 -8.02
#